data_AF-A0A6P3X7D2-F1
#
_entry.id   AF-A0A6P3X7D2-F1
#
_cell.length_a   1.000
_cell.length_b   1.000
_cell.length_c   1.000
_cell.angle_alpha   90.00
_cell.angle_beta   90.00
_cell.angle_gamma   90.00
#
_symmetry.space_group_name_H-M   'P 1'
#
loop_
_entity.id
_entity.type
_entity.pdbx_description
1 polymer ?
#
loop_
_entity_poly.entity_id
_entity_poly.type
_entity_poly.pdbx_seq_one_letter_code
_entity_poly.pdbx_strand_id
1 'polypeptide(L)'
;MAHGVIDTNLELYAKPKERKNMLRVSENLLPYRAPRTPDYYNHFFCPNLCHVCKKEDNGNMITCDQCYMILYCDIEHKMLHYPEHMEFCEAIKRHLGKDAQWRSRRFNRDEWIQSRKIFLHSVQQQIPCELKPYEQQMILFAKSCLICHQQANLQTCRRCYSHNYCVDHAAEFAYRHKEKCENLMICVNLDIGYFDNNSIMQSFISTLNEEIHDENIFINHFGDFATLFKLDVCFHTKEWLFDDYIYSDFLSGVLSLFHAMEEAEIIECNRGEYDLRCNYIHDANNTNDADIWHIFDNNINDADIYDNNANDDYEMTEAMKDTLVFHVITGTNVDKQYLPTWEIFIHMMRSLSHIIIVLIGPDIANERNNIETCILCKKYGNTISYEGHCTLYHNYVNSEFYKRPDIIIGFQAELYHESIGPKFLMAVYNQCCPLVLTTTSVYKMEQNKRKIHEYLSSEVVELSGKYILNKFSSHRPWRDFETDNVYYRNSYIMVYRHLNNSIF
;
A
#
# COMPACT_ATOMS: atom_id res chain seq x y z
N MET A 1 -28.91 -54.68 23.16
CA MET A 1 -28.29 -54.79 21.83
C MET A 1 -28.84 -53.66 20.97
N ALA A 2 -27.94 -53.03 20.22
CA ALA A 2 -28.14 -52.01 19.19
C ALA A 2 -28.62 -50.61 19.65
N HIS A 3 -27.62 -49.77 19.98
CA HIS A 3 -27.65 -48.35 19.66
C HIS A 3 -27.35 -48.19 18.15
N GLY A 4 -28.19 -47.45 17.43
CA GLY A 4 -27.96 -47.02 16.05
C GLY A 4 -27.75 -45.51 16.03
N VAL A 5 -26.55 -45.10 15.63
CA VAL A 5 -26.03 -43.72 15.60
C VAL A 5 -26.75 -42.91 14.52
N ILE A 6 -27.11 -41.67 14.88
CA ILE A 6 -27.60 -40.64 13.96
C ILE A 6 -26.38 -40.10 13.22
N ASP A 7 -26.34 -40.37 11.91
CA ASP A 7 -25.33 -39.87 11.00
C ASP A 7 -25.50 -38.35 10.82
N THR A 8 -24.51 -37.58 11.23
CA THR A 8 -24.49 -36.11 11.11
C THR A 8 -23.70 -35.75 9.86
N ASN A 9 -24.43 -35.42 8.79
CA ASN A 9 -23.86 -34.84 7.57
C ASN A 9 -23.25 -33.46 7.88
N LEU A 10 -21.95 -33.45 8.19
CA LEU A 10 -21.06 -32.30 8.16
C LEU A 10 -20.37 -32.22 6.78
N GLU A 11 -21.17 -32.10 5.72
CA GLU A 11 -20.70 -31.76 4.37
C GLU A 11 -21.29 -30.41 3.95
N LEU A 12 -20.85 -29.33 4.61
CA LEU A 12 -21.04 -27.95 4.14
C LEU A 12 -19.70 -27.19 4.25
N TYR A 13 -18.62 -27.79 3.78
CA TYR A 13 -17.48 -27.01 3.32
C TYR A 13 -17.81 -26.53 1.92
N ALA A 14 -18.09 -25.23 1.78
CA ALA A 14 -18.17 -24.58 0.49
C ALA A 14 -16.93 -24.98 -0.32
N LYS A 15 -17.14 -25.66 -1.45
CA LYS A 15 -16.05 -25.95 -2.39
C LYS A 15 -15.41 -24.61 -2.77
N PRO A 16 -14.07 -24.47 -2.70
CA PRO A 16 -13.40 -23.25 -3.14
C PRO A 16 -13.86 -22.95 -4.57
N LYS A 17 -14.32 -21.73 -4.85
CA LYS A 17 -14.59 -21.31 -6.23
C LYS A 17 -13.30 -21.56 -7.01
N GLU A 18 -13.31 -22.51 -7.94
CA GLU A 18 -12.12 -22.84 -8.74
C GLU A 18 -11.69 -21.58 -9.52
N ARG A 19 -10.68 -20.85 -9.02
CA ARG A 19 -10.01 -19.72 -9.68
C ARG A 19 -9.16 -20.20 -10.88
N LYS A 20 -9.67 -21.13 -11.69
CA LYS A 20 -8.98 -21.82 -12.81
C LYS A 20 -8.56 -20.92 -13.97
N ASN A 21 -8.95 -19.63 -13.97
CA ASN A 21 -8.69 -18.68 -15.06
C ASN A 21 -7.92 -17.42 -14.63
N MET A 22 -7.35 -17.37 -13.42
CA MET A 22 -6.64 -16.17 -12.94
C MET A 22 -5.21 -16.07 -13.48
N LEU A 23 -4.82 -14.87 -13.91
CA LEU A 23 -3.55 -14.60 -14.60
C LEU A 23 -2.36 -14.67 -13.63
N ARG A 24 -1.39 -15.55 -13.93
CA ARG A 24 -0.07 -15.55 -13.30
C ARG A 24 0.73 -14.33 -13.80
N VAL A 25 1.28 -13.57 -12.86
CA VAL A 25 1.97 -12.30 -13.16
C VAL A 25 3.49 -12.42 -13.23
N SER A 26 4.08 -13.55 -12.86
CA SER A 26 5.54 -13.73 -12.79
C SER A 26 6.17 -14.37 -14.04
N GLU A 27 5.36 -14.99 -14.91
CA GLU A 27 5.87 -15.84 -16.01
C GLU A 27 6.20 -15.06 -17.28
N ASN A 28 5.18 -14.47 -17.93
CA ASN A 28 5.29 -13.83 -19.24
C ASN A 28 4.65 -12.43 -19.23
N LEU A 29 5.04 -11.59 -20.19
CA LEU A 29 4.41 -10.28 -20.36
C LEU A 29 2.92 -10.44 -20.65
N LEU A 30 2.09 -9.82 -19.82
CA LEU A 30 0.65 -9.86 -19.99
C LEU A 30 0.25 -9.10 -21.26
N PRO A 31 -0.74 -9.60 -22.02
CA PRO A 31 -1.27 -8.85 -23.14
C PRO A 31 -2.05 -7.64 -22.62
N TYR A 32 -1.80 -6.46 -23.19
CA TYR A 32 -2.59 -5.28 -22.92
C TYR A 32 -3.99 -5.41 -23.55
N ARG A 33 -5.02 -5.39 -22.69
CA ARG A 33 -6.43 -5.62 -23.09
C ARG A 33 -7.31 -4.37 -22.98
N ALA A 34 -6.79 -3.27 -22.45
CA ALA A 34 -7.57 -2.04 -22.28
C ALA A 34 -7.82 -1.34 -23.64
N PRO A 35 -8.84 -0.46 -23.72
CA PRO A 35 -9.04 0.39 -24.87
C PRO A 35 -7.81 1.26 -25.16
N ARG A 36 -7.50 1.52 -26.44
CA ARG A 36 -6.37 2.35 -26.87
C ARG A 36 -6.73 3.84 -26.85
N THR A 37 -7.19 4.34 -25.71
CA THR A 37 -7.45 5.77 -25.50
C THR A 37 -6.46 6.35 -24.48
N PRO A 38 -6.21 7.68 -24.50
CA PRO A 38 -5.28 8.32 -23.57
C PRO A 38 -5.49 7.91 -22.11
N ASP A 39 -6.74 7.84 -21.66
CA ASP A 39 -7.08 7.52 -20.26
C ASP A 39 -6.53 6.17 -19.78
N TYR A 40 -6.33 5.21 -20.69
CA TYR A 40 -5.79 3.89 -20.35
C TYR A 40 -4.29 3.77 -20.64
N TYR A 41 -3.81 4.16 -21.83
CA TYR A 41 -2.41 3.93 -22.14
C TYR A 41 -1.46 4.92 -21.44
N ASN A 42 -1.97 6.10 -21.04
CA ASN A 42 -1.22 7.07 -20.24
C ASN A 42 -1.28 6.80 -18.72
N HIS A 43 -1.88 5.68 -18.28
CA HIS A 43 -1.91 5.35 -16.86
C HIS A 43 -0.52 5.05 -16.28
N PHE A 44 0.38 4.49 -17.11
CA PHE A 44 1.76 4.24 -16.75
C PHE A 44 2.70 4.27 -17.97
N PHE A 45 3.99 4.46 -17.71
CA PHE A 45 5.04 4.48 -18.72
C PHE A 45 6.08 3.38 -18.48
N CYS A 46 6.40 2.63 -19.54
CA CYS A 46 7.53 1.71 -19.58
C CYS A 46 8.40 2.07 -20.80
N PRO A 47 9.68 2.43 -20.63
CA PRO A 47 10.53 2.96 -21.71
C PRO A 47 10.90 1.94 -22.79
N ASN A 48 10.55 0.68 -22.59
CA ASN A 48 11.00 -0.47 -23.38
C ASN A 48 9.86 -1.22 -24.07
N LEU A 49 8.63 -0.73 -23.94
CA LEU A 49 7.44 -1.27 -24.59
C LEU A 49 6.83 -0.19 -25.49
N CYS A 50 5.98 -0.59 -26.44
CA CYS A 50 5.16 0.37 -27.16
C CYS A 50 4.29 1.14 -26.16
N HIS A 51 4.30 2.48 -26.18
CA HIS A 51 3.54 3.26 -25.22
C HIS A 51 2.03 3.03 -25.29
N VAL A 52 1.50 2.78 -26.49
CA VAL A 52 0.04 2.61 -26.72
C VAL A 52 -0.41 1.19 -26.44
N CYS A 53 0.21 0.18 -27.07
CA CYS A 53 -0.26 -1.20 -26.95
C CYS A 53 0.52 -2.08 -25.97
N LYS A 54 1.55 -1.52 -25.32
CA LYS A 54 2.43 -2.18 -24.34
C LYS A 54 3.10 -3.48 -24.82
N LYS A 55 3.12 -3.72 -26.14
CA LYS A 55 3.86 -4.84 -26.73
C LYS A 55 5.36 -4.62 -26.64
N GLU A 56 6.10 -5.71 -26.58
CA GLU A 56 7.57 -5.73 -26.60
C GLU A 56 8.18 -5.42 -27.97
N ASP A 57 9.45 -5.03 -27.96
CA ASP A 57 10.19 -4.69 -29.18
C ASP A 57 10.62 -5.94 -29.96
N ASN A 58 10.01 -6.15 -31.13
CA ASN A 58 10.34 -7.22 -32.07
C ASN A 58 11.46 -6.82 -33.08
N GLY A 59 12.20 -5.74 -32.81
CA GLY A 59 13.31 -5.25 -33.63
C GLY A 59 12.93 -4.16 -34.63
N ASN A 60 11.66 -3.75 -34.66
CA ASN A 60 11.12 -2.77 -35.62
C ASN A 60 10.46 -1.57 -34.92
N MET A 61 10.63 -1.39 -33.61
CA MET A 61 10.06 -0.24 -32.91
C MET A 61 10.69 1.08 -33.36
N ILE A 62 9.84 2.10 -33.47
CA ILE A 62 10.23 3.47 -33.75
C ILE A 62 10.31 4.27 -32.45
N THR A 63 11.33 5.11 -32.34
CA THR A 63 11.42 6.10 -31.26
C THR A 63 10.77 7.41 -31.67
N CYS A 64 10.33 8.20 -30.69
CA CYS A 64 10.03 9.60 -30.94
C CYS A 64 11.31 10.32 -31.42
N ASP A 65 11.25 10.99 -32.57
CA ASP A 65 12.38 11.64 -33.25
C ASP A 65 12.76 12.99 -32.62
N GLN A 66 11.93 13.51 -31.73
CA GLN A 66 12.17 14.77 -31.02
C GLN A 66 12.77 14.52 -29.62
N CYS A 67 12.09 13.71 -28.79
CA CYS A 67 12.52 13.45 -27.42
C CYS A 67 13.40 12.20 -27.26
N TYR A 68 13.32 11.23 -28.18
CA TYR A 68 14.01 9.92 -28.10
C TYR A 68 13.69 9.07 -26.85
N MET A 69 12.63 9.39 -26.10
CA MET A 69 12.29 8.74 -24.83
C MET A 69 11.18 7.69 -24.93
N ILE A 70 10.35 7.75 -25.97
CA ILE A 70 9.19 6.85 -26.14
C ILE A 70 9.43 5.89 -27.31
N LEU A 71 9.00 4.64 -27.15
CA LEU A 71 8.92 3.63 -28.20
C LEU A 71 7.48 3.41 -28.68
N TYR A 72 7.33 3.18 -29.98
CA TYR A 72 6.07 2.79 -30.63
C TYR A 72 6.34 1.61 -31.56
N CYS A 73 5.37 0.69 -31.72
CA CYS A 73 5.51 -0.42 -32.67
C CYS A 73 5.32 0.00 -34.13
N ASP A 74 4.66 1.13 -34.38
CA ASP A 74 4.38 1.66 -35.71
C ASP A 74 4.07 3.17 -35.66
N ILE A 75 3.92 3.76 -36.85
CA ILE A 75 3.60 5.18 -37.02
C ILE A 75 2.17 5.49 -36.53
N GLU A 76 1.25 4.54 -36.61
CA GLU A 76 -0.14 4.72 -36.19
C GLU A 76 -0.22 4.99 -34.68
N HIS A 77 0.46 4.19 -33.86
CA HIS A 77 0.51 4.40 -32.39
C HIS A 77 1.27 5.69 -32.02
N LYS A 78 2.30 6.06 -32.79
CA LYS A 78 2.97 7.35 -32.62
C LYS A 78 2.01 8.51 -32.88
N MET A 79 1.22 8.43 -33.96
CA MET A 79 0.26 9.48 -34.31
C MET A 79 -0.95 9.50 -33.35
N LEU A 80 -1.36 8.35 -32.82
CA LEU A 80 -2.41 8.27 -31.82
C LEU A 80 -2.02 8.98 -30.52
N HIS A 81 -0.77 8.83 -30.07
CA HIS A 81 -0.28 9.49 -28.87
C HIS A 81 0.13 10.96 -29.10
N TYR A 82 0.38 11.36 -30.36
CA TYR A 82 0.92 12.68 -30.69
C TYR A 82 0.20 13.88 -30.03
N PRO A 83 -1.15 13.96 -29.99
CA PRO A 83 -1.85 15.09 -29.39
C PRO A 83 -1.54 15.26 -27.89
N GLU A 84 -1.45 14.16 -27.15
CA GLU A 84 -1.14 14.15 -25.72
C GLU A 84 0.36 14.37 -25.45
N HIS A 85 1.21 13.97 -26.39
CA HIS A 85 2.66 13.98 -26.20
C HIS A 85 3.31 15.32 -26.58
N MET A 86 2.78 16.05 -27.56
CA MET A 86 3.54 17.08 -28.28
C MET A 86 4.04 18.21 -27.38
N GLU A 87 3.20 18.76 -26.51
CA GLU A 87 3.57 19.86 -25.62
C GLU A 87 4.71 19.44 -24.68
N PHE A 88 4.56 18.28 -24.04
CA PHE A 88 5.58 17.68 -23.19
C PHE A 88 6.87 17.35 -23.98
N CYS A 89 6.74 16.87 -25.21
CA CYS A 89 7.84 16.54 -26.10
C CYS A 89 8.72 17.76 -26.41
N GLU A 90 8.12 18.91 -26.68
CA GLU A 90 8.85 20.16 -26.95
C GLU A 90 9.57 20.69 -25.70
N ALA A 91 9.00 20.51 -24.51
CA ALA A 91 9.69 20.84 -23.26
C ALA A 91 10.91 19.91 -23.01
N ILE A 92 10.77 18.61 -23.27
CA ILE A 92 11.89 17.66 -23.23
C ILE A 92 12.97 18.09 -24.23
N LYS A 93 12.62 18.29 -25.50
CA LYS A 93 13.57 18.64 -26.57
C LYS A 93 14.38 19.89 -26.23
N ARG A 94 13.74 20.93 -25.69
CA ARG A 94 14.41 22.14 -25.21
C ARG A 94 15.41 21.85 -24.09
N HIS A 95 15.07 20.98 -23.15
CA HIS A 95 15.99 20.60 -22.08
C HIS A 95 17.17 19.79 -22.61
N LEU A 96 16.91 18.77 -23.42
CA LEU A 96 17.95 17.91 -24.02
C LEU A 96 18.91 18.70 -24.91
N GLY A 97 18.40 19.71 -25.63
CA GLY A 97 19.20 20.57 -26.50
C GLY A 97 20.23 21.44 -25.78
N LYS A 98 20.14 21.58 -24.44
CA LYS A 98 21.13 22.32 -23.63
C LYS A 98 22.46 21.57 -23.49
N ASP A 99 22.45 20.26 -23.72
CA ASP A 99 23.60 19.39 -23.48
C ASP A 99 23.74 18.33 -24.58
N ALA A 100 24.65 18.59 -25.53
CA ALA A 100 24.91 17.68 -26.64
C ALA A 100 25.37 16.29 -26.20
N GLN A 101 25.91 16.14 -24.98
CA GLN A 101 26.39 14.87 -24.43
C GLN A 101 25.36 14.16 -23.55
N TRP A 102 24.14 14.69 -23.41
CA TRP A 102 23.13 14.17 -22.49
C TRP A 102 22.94 12.66 -22.55
N ARG A 103 22.91 12.10 -23.78
CA ARG A 103 22.66 10.67 -23.99
C ARG A 103 23.88 9.79 -23.72
N SER A 104 25.09 10.31 -23.93
CA SER A 104 26.34 9.57 -23.76
C SER A 104 26.98 9.76 -22.38
N ARG A 105 26.56 10.80 -21.63
CA ARG A 105 27.07 11.06 -20.29
C ARG A 105 26.79 9.87 -19.36
N ARG A 106 27.79 9.56 -18.56
CA ARG A 106 27.68 8.59 -17.47
C ARG A 106 27.49 9.33 -16.16
N PHE A 107 26.69 8.74 -15.29
CA PHE A 107 26.46 9.22 -13.94
C PHE A 107 26.67 8.08 -12.95
N ASN A 108 27.08 8.41 -11.73
CA ASN A 108 26.76 7.55 -10.61
C ASN A 108 25.27 7.70 -10.22
N ARG A 109 24.80 6.90 -9.26
CA ARG A 109 23.39 6.92 -8.84
C ARG A 109 22.93 8.29 -8.35
N ASP A 110 23.67 8.92 -7.44
CA ASP A 110 23.22 10.16 -6.80
C ASP A 110 23.18 11.32 -7.81
N GLU A 111 24.18 11.37 -8.69
CA GLU A 111 24.20 12.30 -9.82
C GLU A 111 23.02 12.06 -10.78
N TRP A 112 22.69 10.79 -11.07
CA TRP A 112 21.55 10.44 -11.90
C TRP A 112 20.25 10.93 -11.27
N ILE A 113 20.01 10.58 -10.00
CA ILE A 113 18.83 11.00 -9.23
C ILE A 113 18.68 12.51 -9.25
N GLN A 114 19.76 13.23 -8.93
CA GLN A 114 19.75 14.68 -8.91
C GLN A 114 19.50 15.27 -10.31
N SER A 115 20.10 14.69 -11.36
CA SER A 115 19.86 15.13 -12.73
C SER A 115 18.39 15.00 -13.14
N ARG A 116 17.70 13.92 -12.71
CA ARG A 116 16.28 13.72 -13.00
C ARG A 116 15.40 14.67 -12.22
N LYS A 117 15.70 14.93 -10.94
CA LYS A 117 14.97 15.91 -10.11
C LYS A 117 15.05 17.32 -10.73
N ILE A 118 16.26 17.73 -11.15
CA ILE A 118 16.47 18.99 -11.87
C ILE A 118 15.73 19.01 -13.21
N PHE A 119 15.76 17.91 -13.96
CA PHE A 119 15.07 17.82 -15.25
C PHE A 119 13.55 17.92 -15.07
N LEU A 120 12.98 17.17 -14.13
CA LEU A 120 11.56 17.20 -13.80
C LEU A 120 11.11 18.62 -13.45
N HIS A 121 11.82 19.28 -12.52
CA HIS A 121 11.53 20.66 -12.13
C HIS A 121 11.64 21.64 -13.30
N SER A 122 12.67 21.48 -14.14
CA SER A 122 12.84 22.31 -15.34
C SER A 122 11.70 22.15 -16.33
N VAL A 123 11.11 20.96 -16.47
CA VAL A 123 9.99 20.73 -17.38
C VAL A 123 8.67 21.24 -16.78
N GLN A 124 8.44 21.03 -15.48
CA GLN A 124 7.28 21.56 -14.76
C GLN A 124 7.17 23.08 -14.88
N GLN A 125 8.29 23.82 -14.84
CA GLN A 125 8.29 25.27 -15.03
C GLN A 125 7.93 25.74 -16.46
N GLN A 126 8.01 24.85 -17.45
CA GLN A 126 7.79 25.19 -18.85
C GLN A 126 6.38 24.90 -19.35
N ILE A 127 5.59 24.15 -18.57
CA ILE A 127 4.26 23.69 -18.95
C ILE A 127 3.26 24.31 -17.96
N PRO A 128 2.16 24.96 -18.44
CA PRO A 128 1.20 25.62 -17.56
C PRO A 128 0.43 24.66 -16.63
N CYS A 129 0.30 23.40 -17.04
CA CYS A 129 -0.41 22.36 -16.32
C CYS A 129 0.54 21.49 -15.48
N GLU A 130 0.01 20.86 -14.43
CA GLU A 130 0.72 19.84 -13.69
C GLU A 130 1.06 18.65 -14.61
N LEU A 131 2.29 18.15 -14.49
CA LEU A 131 2.72 16.97 -15.25
C LEU A 131 1.93 15.74 -14.83
N LYS A 132 1.35 15.05 -15.82
CA LYS A 132 0.63 13.80 -15.61
C LYS A 132 1.59 12.72 -15.07
N PRO A 133 1.12 11.74 -14.29
CA PRO A 133 2.00 10.73 -13.68
C PRO A 133 2.92 10.01 -14.68
N TYR A 134 2.42 9.62 -15.87
CA TYR A 134 3.26 8.98 -16.87
C TYR A 134 4.34 9.90 -17.46
N GLU A 135 4.11 11.20 -17.52
CA GLU A 135 5.09 12.19 -18.00
C GLU A 135 6.24 12.32 -16.98
N GLN A 136 5.91 12.33 -15.69
CA GLN A 136 6.91 12.26 -14.63
C GLN A 136 7.71 10.96 -14.73
N GLN A 137 7.02 9.82 -14.91
CA GLN A 137 7.65 8.52 -15.12
C GLN A 137 8.56 8.49 -16.36
N MET A 138 8.22 9.21 -17.45
CA MET A 138 9.10 9.32 -18.60
C MET A 138 10.47 9.89 -18.23
N ILE A 139 10.51 10.93 -17.38
CA ILE A 139 11.75 11.57 -16.92
C ILE A 139 12.48 10.68 -15.92
N LEU A 140 11.77 10.20 -14.89
CA LEU A 140 12.35 9.43 -13.78
C LEU A 140 12.86 8.06 -14.24
N PHE A 141 12.06 7.37 -15.07
CA PHE A 141 12.33 6.01 -15.54
C PHE A 141 12.83 5.98 -16.99
N ALA A 142 13.51 7.04 -17.42
CA ALA A 142 14.11 7.12 -18.75
C ALA A 142 15.03 5.92 -19.04
N LYS A 143 15.11 5.53 -20.32
CA LYS A 143 15.94 4.39 -20.76
C LYS A 143 17.44 4.67 -20.50
N SER A 144 17.99 4.09 -19.44
CA SER A 144 19.40 4.23 -19.05
C SER A 144 20.04 2.89 -18.68
N CYS A 145 21.36 2.78 -18.79
CA CYS A 145 22.11 1.67 -18.20
C CYS A 145 21.94 1.66 -16.68
N LEU A 146 21.64 0.50 -16.10
CA LEU A 146 21.46 0.33 -14.65
C LEU A 146 22.71 0.69 -13.82
N ILE A 147 23.90 0.68 -14.44
CA ILE A 147 25.17 0.82 -13.71
C ILE A 147 25.78 2.21 -13.92
N CYS A 148 25.84 2.71 -15.16
CA CYS A 148 26.45 4.02 -15.45
C CYS A 148 25.47 5.08 -15.95
N HIS A 149 24.17 4.77 -16.00
CA HIS A 149 23.10 5.69 -16.41
C HIS A 149 23.24 6.38 -17.78
N GLN A 150 24.18 5.94 -18.64
CA GLN A 150 24.19 6.37 -20.04
C GLN A 150 22.89 5.95 -20.74
N GLN A 151 22.42 6.75 -21.69
CA GLN A 151 21.13 6.56 -22.38
C GLN A 151 21.29 6.19 -23.86
N ALA A 152 22.52 5.96 -24.31
CA ALA A 152 22.85 5.54 -25.67
C ALA A 152 23.32 4.08 -25.71
N ASN A 153 23.04 3.40 -26.84
CA ASN A 153 23.53 2.05 -27.17
C ASN A 153 23.24 1.03 -26.05
N LEU A 154 21.95 0.89 -25.71
CA LEU A 154 21.49 0.07 -24.60
C LEU A 154 20.78 -1.20 -25.08
N GLN A 155 21.01 -2.28 -24.36
CA GLN A 155 20.26 -3.52 -24.42
C GLN A 155 19.21 -3.54 -23.30
N THR A 156 18.04 -4.08 -23.59
CA THR A 156 16.91 -4.18 -22.65
C THR A 156 16.82 -5.59 -22.09
N CYS A 157 16.52 -5.72 -20.79
CA CYS A 157 16.19 -7.03 -20.22
C CYS A 157 14.88 -7.56 -20.83
N ARG A 158 14.96 -8.67 -21.57
CA ARG A 158 13.82 -9.33 -22.22
C ARG A 158 12.92 -10.10 -21.26
N ARG A 159 13.27 -10.17 -19.98
CA ARG A 159 12.39 -10.70 -18.93
C ARG A 159 11.56 -9.58 -18.33
N CYS A 160 12.16 -8.65 -17.57
CA CYS A 160 11.37 -7.65 -16.83
C CYS A 160 10.95 -6.40 -17.61
N TYR A 161 11.55 -6.14 -18.78
CA TYR A 161 11.37 -4.92 -19.59
C TYR A 161 11.63 -3.58 -18.87
N SER A 162 12.03 -3.58 -17.59
CA SER A 162 12.20 -2.37 -16.79
C SER A 162 13.62 -1.82 -16.81
N HIS A 163 14.63 -2.70 -16.87
CA HIS A 163 16.04 -2.31 -16.83
C HIS A 163 16.77 -2.51 -18.16
N ASN A 164 17.84 -1.73 -18.31
CA ASN A 164 18.71 -1.74 -19.48
C ASN A 164 20.18 -1.76 -19.06
N TYR A 165 21.05 -2.17 -19.97
CA TYR A 165 22.49 -2.20 -19.78
C TYR A 165 23.22 -1.80 -21.07
N CYS A 166 24.40 -1.21 -20.94
CA CYS A 166 25.29 -1.01 -22.09
C CYS A 166 26.23 -2.21 -22.26
N VAL A 167 26.90 -2.27 -23.40
CA VAL A 167 27.85 -3.35 -23.72
C VAL A 167 28.95 -3.51 -22.67
N ASP A 168 29.49 -2.40 -22.15
CA ASP A 168 30.54 -2.41 -21.14
C ASP A 168 30.10 -3.03 -19.81
N HIS A 169 28.80 -2.98 -19.50
CA HIS A 169 28.24 -3.42 -18.22
C HIS A 169 27.40 -4.70 -18.33
N ALA A 170 27.48 -5.43 -19.44
CA ALA A 170 26.67 -6.64 -19.65
C ALA A 170 26.90 -7.72 -18.58
N ALA A 171 28.17 -7.96 -18.20
CA ALA A 171 28.52 -8.97 -17.20
C ALA A 171 28.05 -8.58 -15.78
N GLU A 172 28.30 -7.33 -15.38
CA GLU A 172 27.88 -6.83 -14.06
C GLU A 172 26.35 -6.74 -13.95
N PHE A 173 25.67 -6.38 -15.04
CA PHE A 173 24.21 -6.38 -15.12
C PHE A 173 23.63 -7.78 -14.84
N ALA A 174 24.17 -8.82 -15.48
CA ALA A 174 23.67 -10.20 -15.31
C ALA A 174 23.74 -10.66 -13.84
N TYR A 175 24.76 -10.23 -13.09
CA TYR A 175 24.92 -10.53 -11.68
C TYR A 175 23.95 -9.70 -10.80
N ARG A 176 23.99 -8.35 -10.90
CA ARG A 176 23.23 -7.46 -10.01
C ARG A 176 21.72 -7.45 -10.27
N HIS A 177 21.29 -7.76 -11.49
CA HIS A 177 19.88 -7.70 -11.86
C HIS A 177 19.09 -8.94 -11.47
N LYS A 178 19.76 -10.09 -11.28
CA LYS A 178 19.13 -11.41 -11.13
C LYS A 178 18.04 -11.43 -10.05
N GLU A 179 18.33 -10.89 -8.87
CA GLU A 179 17.43 -10.90 -7.72
C GLU A 179 16.22 -9.94 -7.86
N LYS A 180 16.34 -8.92 -8.71
CA LYS A 180 15.31 -7.88 -8.89
C LYS A 180 14.40 -8.14 -10.08
N CYS A 181 14.86 -8.95 -11.04
CA CYS A 181 14.24 -9.10 -12.35
C CYS A 181 12.79 -9.61 -12.25
N GLU A 182 12.53 -10.57 -11.37
CA GLU A 182 11.20 -11.13 -11.18
C GLU A 182 10.21 -10.12 -10.61
N ASN A 183 10.57 -9.40 -9.54
CA ASN A 183 9.70 -8.37 -8.97
C ASN A 183 9.40 -7.23 -9.97
N LEU A 184 10.39 -6.85 -10.78
CA LEU A 184 10.19 -5.85 -11.83
C LEU A 184 9.29 -6.36 -12.97
N MET A 185 9.32 -7.66 -13.26
CA MET A 185 8.38 -8.29 -14.19
C MET A 185 6.95 -8.21 -13.65
N ILE A 186 6.79 -8.56 -12.37
CA ILE A 186 5.50 -8.49 -11.67
C ILE A 186 4.99 -7.05 -11.69
N CYS A 187 5.82 -6.04 -11.39
CA CYS A 187 5.45 -4.63 -11.50
C CYS A 187 4.85 -4.29 -12.88
N VAL A 188 5.57 -4.60 -13.97
CA VAL A 188 5.13 -4.26 -15.33
C VAL A 188 3.82 -4.97 -15.68
N ASN A 189 3.67 -6.24 -15.28
CA ASN A 189 2.44 -6.99 -15.52
C ASN A 189 1.25 -6.45 -14.73
N LEU A 190 1.48 -6.06 -13.47
CA LEU A 190 0.48 -5.40 -12.66
C LEU A 190 0.07 -4.08 -13.31
N ASP A 191 1.01 -3.25 -13.74
CA ASP A 191 0.71 -1.98 -14.42
C ASP A 191 -0.03 -2.19 -15.76
N ILE A 192 0.28 -3.24 -16.52
CA ILE A 192 -0.43 -3.60 -17.76
C ILE A 192 -1.88 -4.03 -17.50
N GLY A 193 -2.10 -4.85 -16.47
CA GLY A 193 -3.43 -5.36 -16.14
C GLY A 193 -4.28 -4.38 -15.34
N TYR A 194 -3.66 -3.36 -14.72
CA TYR A 194 -4.33 -2.40 -13.85
C TYR A 194 -4.92 -1.22 -14.62
N PHE A 195 -6.05 -1.46 -15.30
CA PHE A 195 -6.73 -0.44 -16.10
C PHE A 195 -8.21 -0.21 -15.72
N ASP A 196 -8.79 -1.05 -14.85
CA ASP A 196 -10.14 -0.88 -14.30
C ASP A 196 -10.13 -1.09 -12.77
N ASN A 197 -9.47 -0.17 -12.07
CA ASN A 197 -9.37 -0.19 -10.61
C ASN A 197 -10.76 -0.28 -9.95
N ASN A 198 -11.71 0.55 -10.40
CA ASN A 198 -13.04 0.62 -9.79
C ASN A 198 -13.77 -0.74 -9.88
N SER A 199 -13.75 -1.42 -11.03
CA SER A 199 -14.39 -2.73 -11.13
C SER A 199 -13.71 -3.79 -10.26
N ILE A 200 -12.37 -3.80 -10.22
CA ILE A 200 -11.61 -4.76 -9.39
C ILE A 200 -11.94 -4.54 -7.91
N MET A 201 -11.93 -3.29 -7.47
CA MET A 201 -12.28 -2.90 -6.11
C MET A 201 -13.71 -3.25 -5.72
N GLN A 202 -14.68 -2.97 -6.59
CA GLN A 202 -16.08 -3.29 -6.32
C GLN A 202 -16.31 -4.81 -6.22
N SER A 203 -15.67 -5.58 -7.11
CA SER A 203 -15.70 -7.05 -7.06
C SER A 203 -15.12 -7.58 -5.75
N PHE A 204 -13.99 -6.99 -5.32
CA PHE A 204 -13.35 -7.36 -4.06
C PHE A 204 -14.23 -7.08 -2.84
N ILE A 205 -14.76 -5.86 -2.73
CA ILE A 205 -15.59 -5.45 -1.60
C ILE A 205 -16.87 -6.29 -1.56
N SER A 206 -17.47 -6.58 -2.72
CA SER A 206 -18.61 -7.50 -2.79
C SER A 206 -18.25 -8.89 -2.27
N THR A 207 -17.07 -9.40 -2.60
CA THR A 207 -16.60 -10.73 -2.19
C THR A 207 -16.31 -10.78 -0.70
N LEU A 208 -15.60 -9.77 -0.17
CA LEU A 208 -15.39 -9.62 1.26
C LEU A 208 -16.71 -9.52 2.03
N ASN A 209 -17.67 -8.76 1.52
CA ASN A 209 -18.97 -8.61 2.15
C ASN A 209 -19.76 -9.93 2.18
N GLU A 210 -19.68 -10.76 1.12
CA GLU A 210 -20.21 -12.13 1.12
C GLU A 210 -19.58 -13.00 2.24
N GLU A 211 -18.27 -12.91 2.44
CA GLU A 211 -17.54 -13.66 3.47
C GLU A 211 -17.80 -13.13 4.90
N ILE A 212 -17.94 -11.81 5.07
CA ILE A 212 -18.25 -11.16 6.35
C ILE A 212 -19.61 -11.60 6.91
N HIS A 213 -20.54 -12.03 6.05
CA HIS A 213 -21.83 -12.56 6.48
C HIS A 213 -21.73 -13.85 7.32
N ASP A 214 -20.59 -14.54 7.31
CA ASP A 214 -20.29 -15.63 8.23
C ASP A 214 -19.54 -15.11 9.48
N GLU A 215 -20.33 -14.69 10.49
CA GLU A 215 -19.86 -13.96 11.68
C GLU A 215 -18.78 -14.70 12.50
N ASN A 216 -18.68 -16.03 12.38
CA ASN A 216 -17.71 -16.88 13.09
C ASN A 216 -16.37 -17.03 12.37
N ILE A 217 -16.35 -16.81 11.06
CA ILE A 217 -15.13 -16.90 10.25
C ILE A 217 -14.37 -15.57 10.35
N PHE A 218 -15.05 -14.45 10.25
CA PHE A 218 -14.41 -13.14 10.07
C PHE A 218 -13.49 -12.71 11.23
N ILE A 219 -13.81 -13.00 12.50
CA ILE A 219 -13.02 -12.55 13.67
C ILE A 219 -11.69 -13.32 13.81
N ASN A 220 -11.67 -14.61 13.44
CA ASN A 220 -10.53 -15.49 13.71
C ASN A 220 -9.39 -15.38 12.67
N HIS A 221 -9.55 -14.54 11.64
CA HIS A 221 -8.73 -14.59 10.41
C HIS A 221 -7.87 -13.35 10.15
N PHE A 222 -7.83 -12.35 11.05
CA PHE A 222 -7.01 -11.13 10.90
C PHE A 222 -5.63 -11.23 11.58
N GLY A 223 -4.95 -12.38 11.48
CA GLY A 223 -3.58 -12.51 11.98
C GLY A 223 -2.56 -11.75 11.11
N ASP A 224 -2.73 -11.86 9.79
CA ASP A 224 -1.88 -11.32 8.72
C ASP A 224 -2.61 -11.45 7.35
N PHE A 225 -2.00 -10.97 6.26
CA PHE A 225 -2.57 -11.17 4.92
C PHE A 225 -2.70 -12.65 4.52
N ALA A 226 -1.79 -13.50 5.01
CA ALA A 226 -1.86 -14.93 4.73
C ALA A 226 -3.08 -15.60 5.38
N THR A 227 -3.62 -15.05 6.46
CA THR A 227 -4.84 -15.51 7.13
C THR A 227 -6.11 -14.86 6.57
N LEU A 228 -6.02 -13.61 6.13
CA LEU A 228 -7.10 -12.93 5.39
C LEU A 228 -7.36 -13.57 4.02
N PHE A 229 -6.31 -13.78 3.22
CA PHE A 229 -6.44 -14.40 1.90
C PHE A 229 -6.50 -15.95 1.96
N LYS A 230 -6.42 -16.55 3.15
CA LYS A 230 -6.65 -17.99 3.36
C LYS A 230 -8.09 -18.41 3.11
N LEU A 231 -9.03 -17.45 3.08
CA LEU A 231 -10.43 -17.71 2.74
C LEU A 231 -10.63 -18.08 1.26
N ASP A 232 -9.63 -17.87 0.39
CA ASP A 232 -9.82 -18.14 -1.04
C ASP A 232 -8.55 -18.62 -1.80
N VAL A 233 -7.99 -19.79 -1.44
CA VAL A 233 -7.18 -20.68 -2.35
C VAL A 233 -5.63 -20.69 -2.21
N CYS A 234 -4.98 -19.94 -1.32
CA CYS A 234 -3.50 -19.95 -1.26
C CYS A 234 -2.82 -21.20 -0.63
N PHE A 235 -3.56 -22.22 -0.17
CA PHE A 235 -2.92 -23.40 0.46
C PHE A 235 -2.20 -24.35 -0.51
N HIS A 236 -2.46 -24.26 -1.82
CA HIS A 236 -1.97 -25.28 -2.78
C HIS A 236 -0.98 -24.74 -3.82
N THR A 237 -0.87 -23.43 -4.02
CA THR A 237 0.11 -22.81 -4.91
C THR A 237 0.84 -21.70 -4.15
N LYS A 238 2.15 -21.82 -3.96
CA LYS A 238 2.99 -20.79 -3.32
C LYS A 238 3.09 -19.46 -4.12
N GLU A 239 2.18 -19.22 -5.07
CA GLU A 239 2.23 -18.11 -6.03
C GLU A 239 1.00 -17.22 -5.89
N TRP A 240 1.23 -15.91 -5.81
CA TRP A 240 0.19 -14.88 -5.78
C TRP A 240 -0.37 -14.64 -7.20
N LEU A 241 -1.68 -14.48 -7.30
CA LEU A 241 -2.37 -14.12 -8.54
C LEU A 241 -2.43 -12.59 -8.70
N PHE A 242 -2.79 -12.12 -9.89
CA PHE A 242 -2.94 -10.69 -10.18
C PHE A 242 -3.78 -9.97 -9.12
N ASP A 243 -4.98 -10.49 -8.83
CA ASP A 243 -5.92 -9.87 -7.90
C ASP A 243 -5.38 -9.84 -6.46
N ASP A 244 -4.64 -10.86 -6.03
CA ASP A 244 -4.08 -10.92 -4.67
C ASP A 244 -3.12 -9.75 -4.43
N TYR A 245 -2.23 -9.46 -5.40
CA TYR A 245 -1.34 -8.31 -5.32
C TYR A 245 -2.11 -7.00 -5.19
N ILE A 246 -3.14 -6.85 -6.02
CA ILE A 246 -3.97 -5.65 -6.06
C ILE A 246 -4.73 -5.47 -4.74
N TYR A 247 -5.36 -6.52 -4.22
CA TYR A 247 -6.08 -6.50 -2.95
C TYR A 247 -5.17 -6.19 -1.76
N SER A 248 -3.95 -6.76 -1.73
CA SER A 248 -3.00 -6.44 -0.67
C SER A 248 -2.60 -4.96 -0.67
N ASP A 249 -2.51 -4.31 -1.84
CA ASP A 249 -2.20 -2.88 -1.92
C ASP A 249 -3.34 -2.04 -1.34
N PHE A 250 -4.58 -2.34 -1.75
CA PHE A 250 -5.80 -1.65 -1.29
C PHE A 250 -6.03 -1.76 0.21
N LEU A 251 -5.82 -2.95 0.77
CA LEU A 251 -6.04 -3.22 2.19
C LEU A 251 -4.92 -2.71 3.08
N SER A 252 -3.70 -2.61 2.54
CA SER A 252 -2.50 -2.35 3.34
C SER A 252 -2.66 -1.11 4.22
N GLY A 253 -3.23 -0.01 3.72
CA GLY A 253 -3.40 1.22 4.51
C GLY A 253 -4.23 1.02 5.77
N VAL A 254 -5.49 0.60 5.61
CA VAL A 254 -6.45 0.44 6.72
C VAL A 254 -5.97 -0.62 7.73
N LEU A 255 -5.39 -1.73 7.25
CA LEU A 255 -4.86 -2.77 8.14
C LEU A 255 -3.56 -2.35 8.83
N SER A 256 -2.73 -1.50 8.20
CA SER A 256 -1.57 -0.90 8.85
C SER A 256 -1.99 -0.01 10.02
N LEU A 257 -3.05 0.79 9.82
CA LEU A 257 -3.61 1.63 10.87
C LEU A 257 -4.14 0.78 12.03
N PHE A 258 -4.89 -0.29 11.73
CA PHE A 258 -5.37 -1.23 12.75
C PHE A 258 -4.21 -1.85 13.55
N HIS A 259 -3.19 -2.36 12.85
CA HIS A 259 -1.99 -2.91 13.50
C HIS A 259 -1.24 -1.88 14.35
N ALA A 260 -1.14 -0.64 13.86
CA ALA A 260 -0.56 0.47 14.63
C ALA A 260 -1.33 0.72 15.93
N MET A 261 -2.66 0.65 15.88
CA MET A 261 -3.54 0.86 17.02
C MET A 261 -3.49 -0.29 18.03
N GLU A 262 -3.41 -1.54 17.56
CA GLU A 262 -3.19 -2.72 18.41
C GLU A 262 -1.85 -2.60 19.16
N GLU A 263 -0.75 -2.36 18.45
CA GLU A 263 0.61 -2.28 19.02
C GLU A 263 0.77 -1.09 19.98
N ALA A 264 0.01 -0.02 19.75
CA ALA A 264 0.01 1.14 20.59
C ALA A 264 -1.04 1.11 21.70
N GLU A 265 -1.76 -0.01 21.89
CA GLU A 265 -2.83 -0.15 22.90
C GLU A 265 -3.83 1.03 22.85
N ILE A 266 -4.05 1.59 21.65
CA ILE A 266 -4.99 2.70 21.42
C ILE A 266 -6.44 2.17 21.41
N ILE A 267 -6.59 0.87 21.16
CA ILE A 267 -7.87 0.16 21.18
C ILE A 267 -7.76 -1.12 22.01
N GLU A 268 -8.78 -1.38 22.83
CA GLU A 268 -9.03 -2.71 23.38
C GLU A 268 -9.81 -3.50 22.32
N CYS A 269 -9.11 -4.36 21.57
CA CYS A 269 -9.78 -5.34 20.74
C CYS A 269 -10.43 -6.36 21.67
N ASN A 270 -11.77 -6.37 21.71
CA ASN A 270 -12.55 -7.54 22.14
C ASN A 270 -12.26 -8.69 21.16
N ARG A 271 -11.09 -9.31 21.26
CA ARG A 271 -10.96 -10.72 20.93
C ARG A 271 -11.86 -11.37 21.95
N GLY A 272 -13.10 -11.69 21.57
CA GLY A 272 -13.98 -12.45 22.43
C GLY A 272 -13.18 -13.59 23.04
N GLU A 273 -13.41 -13.90 24.31
CA GLU A 273 -12.81 -15.03 25.04
C GLU A 273 -13.03 -16.34 24.30
N TYR A 274 -12.24 -16.54 23.25
CA TYR A 274 -11.94 -17.75 22.54
C TYR A 274 -10.43 -17.73 22.34
N ASP A 275 -9.75 -17.44 23.46
CA ASP A 275 -8.39 -17.92 23.65
C ASP A 275 -8.38 -19.41 23.31
N LEU A 276 -7.34 -19.79 22.59
CA LEU A 276 -7.11 -21.07 21.96
C LEU A 276 -6.88 -22.17 23.00
N ARG A 277 -7.87 -22.48 23.83
CA ARG A 277 -8.18 -23.88 24.14
C ARG A 277 -8.95 -24.43 22.95
N CYS A 278 -8.23 -24.60 21.84
CA CYS A 278 -8.59 -25.63 20.92
C CYS A 278 -8.59 -26.92 21.73
N ASN A 279 -9.79 -27.39 22.09
CA ASN A 279 -10.06 -28.78 22.38
C ASN A 279 -9.76 -29.56 21.08
N TYR A 280 -8.47 -29.70 20.76
CA TYR A 280 -7.96 -30.90 20.14
C TYR A 280 -8.11 -31.98 21.21
N ILE A 281 -9.29 -32.61 21.22
CA ILE A 281 -9.39 -33.98 21.69
C ILE A 281 -8.44 -34.76 20.77
N HIS A 282 -7.27 -35.06 21.30
CA HIS A 282 -6.41 -36.11 20.79
C HIS A 282 -7.23 -37.41 20.76
N ASP A 283 -7.74 -37.78 19.58
CA ASP A 283 -7.78 -39.19 19.22
C ASP A 283 -6.33 -39.63 18.96
N ALA A 284 -5.60 -39.82 20.06
CA ALA A 284 -4.38 -40.59 20.10
C ALA A 284 -4.74 -42.01 20.53
N ASN A 285 -5.00 -42.87 19.54
CA ASN A 285 -4.81 -44.31 19.69
C ASN A 285 -4.24 -44.84 18.37
N ASN A 286 -3.06 -45.47 18.48
CA ASN A 286 -2.23 -46.13 17.46
C ASN A 286 -1.39 -45.19 16.57
N THR A 287 -0.05 -45.20 16.58
CA THR A 287 0.96 -46.12 17.14
C THR A 287 2.32 -45.42 17.10
N ASN A 288 3.14 -45.68 18.12
CA ASN A 288 4.61 -45.70 18.18
C ASN A 288 5.41 -44.78 17.24
N ASP A 289 6.06 -43.76 17.79
CA ASP A 289 7.48 -43.88 18.11
C ASP A 289 7.93 -42.72 19.01
N ALA A 290 8.75 -43.10 19.99
CA ALA A 290 9.35 -42.22 20.97
C ALA A 290 10.37 -41.29 20.31
N ASP A 291 10.44 -40.02 20.73
CA ASP A 291 11.63 -39.53 21.45
C ASP A 291 11.53 -38.02 21.77
N ILE A 292 11.52 -37.77 23.09
CA ILE A 292 12.24 -36.69 23.78
C ILE A 292 11.67 -35.26 23.66
N TRP A 293 10.72 -34.96 24.55
CA TRP A 293 10.68 -33.68 25.25
C TRP A 293 11.11 -33.92 26.70
N HIS A 294 12.16 -33.21 27.11
CA HIS A 294 12.56 -33.10 28.51
C HIS A 294 12.88 -31.63 28.75
N ILE A 295 12.16 -31.01 29.70
CA ILE A 295 12.68 -30.25 30.85
C ILE A 295 11.92 -28.93 31.17
N PHE A 296 11.40 -28.91 32.41
CA PHE A 296 10.85 -27.85 33.30
C PHE A 296 9.49 -27.22 32.89
N ASP A 297 8.32 -27.57 33.45
CA ASP A 297 7.89 -28.09 34.77
C ASP A 297 7.75 -27.03 35.89
N ASN A 298 6.50 -26.93 36.38
CA ASN A 298 6.04 -26.62 37.74
C ASN A 298 5.78 -25.16 38.19
N ASN A 299 4.51 -24.78 38.27
CA ASN A 299 3.68 -24.88 39.50
C ASN A 299 2.50 -23.90 39.46
N ILE A 300 1.26 -24.40 39.62
CA ILE A 300 0.31 -24.05 40.69
C ILE A 300 -0.97 -24.88 40.50
N ASN A 301 -1.42 -25.48 41.60
CA ASN A 301 -2.50 -26.46 41.70
C ASN A 301 -3.89 -25.83 41.54
N ASP A 302 -4.74 -26.49 40.76
CA ASP A 302 -6.20 -26.38 40.85
C ASP A 302 -6.71 -27.19 42.05
N ALA A 303 -7.11 -26.49 43.11
CA ALA A 303 -8.08 -26.97 44.08
C ALA A 303 -8.61 -25.75 44.85
N ASP A 304 -9.76 -25.22 44.42
CA ASP A 304 -10.91 -24.95 45.28
C ASP A 304 -12.01 -24.25 44.47
N ILE A 305 -13.07 -25.02 44.20
CA ILE A 305 -14.34 -24.56 43.63
C ILE A 305 -15.25 -24.18 44.81
N TYR A 306 -16.01 -23.10 44.60
CA TYR A 306 -17.13 -22.57 45.38
C TYR A 306 -16.77 -21.53 46.46
N ASP A 307 -16.82 -20.26 46.06
CA ASP A 307 -17.54 -19.29 46.89
C ASP A 307 -18.37 -18.33 46.02
N ASN A 308 -19.66 -18.22 46.38
CA ASN A 308 -20.63 -17.30 45.81
C ASN A 308 -20.74 -16.11 46.75
N ASN A 309 -20.74 -14.90 46.19
CA ASN A 309 -20.96 -13.58 46.81
C ASN A 309 -19.70 -12.80 47.21
N ALA A 310 -19.25 -11.95 46.29
CA ALA A 310 -18.78 -10.62 46.66
C ALA A 310 -19.36 -9.62 45.66
N ASN A 311 -20.28 -8.79 46.16
CA ASN A 311 -20.55 -7.48 45.56
C ASN A 311 -19.25 -6.69 45.65
N ASP A 312 -18.59 -6.47 44.52
CA ASP A 312 -17.64 -5.37 44.39
C ASP A 312 -18.10 -4.54 43.19
N ASP A 313 -18.39 -3.28 43.50
CA ASP A 313 -18.72 -2.22 42.57
C ASP A 313 -17.62 -2.12 41.51
N TYR A 314 -17.85 -2.71 40.33
CA TYR A 314 -17.08 -2.37 39.15
C TYR A 314 -17.48 -0.95 38.75
N GLU A 315 -16.60 0.00 39.07
CA GLU A 315 -16.62 1.36 38.57
C GLU A 315 -16.98 1.35 37.08
N MET A 316 -17.98 2.17 36.73
CA MET A 316 -18.41 2.46 35.37
C MET A 316 -17.21 2.60 34.43
N THR A 317 -17.04 1.62 33.55
CA THR A 317 -16.11 1.69 32.44
C THR A 317 -16.40 2.93 31.60
N GLU A 318 -15.36 3.68 31.24
CA GLU A 318 -15.41 4.76 30.26
C GLU A 318 -16.23 4.31 29.06
N ALA A 319 -17.30 5.03 28.73
CA ALA A 319 -18.13 4.71 27.58
C ALA A 319 -17.24 4.70 26.32
N MET A 320 -17.04 3.51 25.73
CA MET A 320 -16.31 3.39 24.47
C MET A 320 -16.93 4.34 23.44
N LYS A 321 -16.07 5.18 22.85
CA LYS A 321 -16.50 6.19 21.88
C LYS A 321 -17.16 5.50 20.68
N ASP A 322 -18.40 5.87 20.39
CA ASP A 322 -19.18 5.29 19.29
C ASP A 322 -18.75 5.80 17.90
N THR A 323 -18.01 6.92 17.89
CA THR A 323 -17.60 7.68 16.72
C THR A 323 -16.11 7.98 16.75
N LEU A 324 -15.37 7.58 15.70
CA LEU A 324 -13.96 7.96 15.52
C LEU A 324 -13.75 8.91 14.36
N VAL A 325 -12.91 9.92 14.60
CA VAL A 325 -12.47 10.91 13.60
C VAL A 325 -11.01 10.66 13.25
N PHE A 326 -10.75 10.26 12.01
CA PHE A 326 -9.41 10.06 11.48
C PHE A 326 -9.01 11.25 10.62
N HIS A 327 -7.85 11.84 10.88
CA HIS A 327 -7.23 12.78 9.95
C HIS A 327 -6.19 12.03 9.11
N VAL A 328 -6.43 11.91 7.82
CA VAL A 328 -5.44 11.43 6.86
C VAL A 328 -4.68 12.66 6.34
N ILE A 329 -3.49 12.87 6.90
CA ILE A 329 -2.58 13.95 6.50
C ILE A 329 -1.81 13.56 5.25
N THR A 330 -1.32 14.57 4.53
CA THR A 330 -0.66 14.41 3.23
C THR A 330 -1.53 13.61 2.25
N GLY A 331 -2.85 13.86 2.30
CA GLY A 331 -3.82 13.11 1.51
C GLY A 331 -3.56 13.27 0.03
N THR A 332 -3.55 12.15 -0.67
CA THR A 332 -3.42 12.05 -2.13
C THR A 332 -4.72 11.54 -2.74
N ASN A 333 -4.86 11.69 -4.06
CA ASN A 333 -5.98 11.06 -4.78
C ASN A 333 -5.96 9.52 -4.70
N VAL A 334 -4.81 8.91 -4.36
CA VAL A 334 -4.73 7.47 -4.09
C VAL A 334 -5.46 7.13 -2.79
N ASP A 335 -5.30 7.93 -1.74
CA ASP A 335 -5.98 7.70 -0.46
C ASP A 335 -7.50 7.78 -0.61
N LYS A 336 -7.99 8.67 -1.48
CA LYS A 336 -9.42 8.75 -1.84
C LYS A 336 -9.93 7.46 -2.50
N GLN A 337 -9.14 6.84 -3.39
CA GLN A 337 -9.52 5.58 -4.04
C GLN A 337 -9.66 4.42 -3.05
N TYR A 338 -9.00 4.51 -1.90
CA TYR A 338 -9.00 3.46 -0.88
C TYR A 338 -10.07 3.66 0.19
N LEU A 339 -10.83 4.77 0.14
CA LEU A 339 -11.93 5.02 1.09
C LEU A 339 -12.88 3.82 1.28
N PRO A 340 -13.31 3.10 0.23
CA PRO A 340 -14.21 1.96 0.41
C PRO A 340 -13.65 0.83 1.30
N THR A 341 -12.32 0.68 1.44
CA THR A 341 -11.73 -0.35 2.31
C THR A 341 -11.88 -0.06 3.80
N TRP A 342 -12.24 1.16 4.18
CA TRP A 342 -12.50 1.54 5.58
C TRP A 342 -13.71 0.82 6.18
N GLU A 343 -14.57 0.22 5.36
CA GLU A 343 -15.62 -0.69 5.83
C GLU A 343 -15.07 -1.84 6.68
N ILE A 344 -13.91 -2.38 6.30
CA ILE A 344 -13.24 -3.46 7.03
C ILE A 344 -12.90 -3.02 8.46
N PHE A 345 -12.61 -1.73 8.64
CA PHE A 345 -12.30 -1.17 9.95
C PHE A 345 -13.48 -1.25 10.92
N ILE A 346 -14.71 -0.99 10.45
CA ILE A 346 -15.93 -1.16 11.25
C ILE A 346 -16.11 -2.63 11.63
N HIS A 347 -15.87 -3.56 10.71
CA HIS A 347 -16.04 -4.98 10.99
C HIS A 347 -15.01 -5.52 11.99
N MET A 348 -13.78 -4.97 12.00
CA MET A 348 -12.76 -5.28 13.00
C MET A 348 -13.08 -4.65 14.36
N MET A 349 -13.73 -3.48 14.40
CA MET A 349 -14.03 -2.73 15.63
C MET A 349 -15.54 -2.61 15.87
N ARG A 350 -16.13 -3.70 16.38
CA ARG A 350 -17.58 -3.85 16.56
C ARG A 350 -18.23 -2.84 17.53
N SER A 351 -17.45 -2.15 18.35
CA SER A 351 -17.94 -1.10 19.25
C SER A 351 -18.21 0.23 18.53
N LEU A 352 -17.70 0.41 17.31
CA LEU A 352 -17.92 1.63 16.53
C LEU A 352 -19.21 1.56 15.73
N SER A 353 -19.96 2.66 15.74
CA SER A 353 -21.11 2.86 14.86
C SER A 353 -20.83 3.90 13.77
N HIS A 354 -19.88 4.82 13.98
CA HIS A 354 -19.63 5.92 13.05
C HIS A 354 -18.12 6.13 12.83
N ILE A 355 -17.69 6.19 11.57
CA ILE A 355 -16.33 6.60 11.20
C ILE A 355 -16.40 7.89 10.37
N ILE A 356 -15.55 8.85 10.71
CA ILE A 356 -15.38 10.10 9.98
C ILE A 356 -13.93 10.18 9.50
N ILE A 357 -13.72 10.21 8.19
CA ILE A 357 -12.39 10.29 7.57
C ILE A 357 -12.20 11.70 7.00
N VAL A 358 -11.24 12.45 7.50
CA VAL A 358 -10.90 13.78 7.00
C VAL A 358 -9.60 13.69 6.19
N LEU A 359 -9.71 13.78 4.87
CA LEU A 359 -8.59 13.82 3.92
C LEU A 359 -8.13 15.26 3.74
N ILE A 360 -6.86 15.54 4.05
CA ILE A 360 -6.34 16.92 4.06
C ILE A 360 -5.07 17.01 3.20
N GLY A 361 -5.12 17.81 2.14
CA GLY A 361 -4.00 18.01 1.23
C GLY A 361 -4.31 19.01 0.12
N PRO A 362 -3.29 19.61 -0.52
CA PRO A 362 -3.48 20.59 -1.59
C PRO A 362 -4.17 20.02 -2.83
N ASP A 363 -4.03 18.71 -3.08
CA ASP A 363 -4.54 18.04 -4.29
C ASP A 363 -5.85 17.28 -4.06
N ILE A 364 -6.45 17.43 -2.88
CA ILE A 364 -7.72 16.82 -2.50
C ILE A 364 -8.88 17.73 -2.89
N ALA A 365 -9.93 17.18 -3.47
CA ALA A 365 -11.13 17.93 -3.79
C ALA A 365 -11.92 18.31 -2.53
N ASN A 366 -12.47 19.53 -2.49
CA ASN A 366 -13.40 19.96 -1.44
C ASN A 366 -14.74 19.26 -1.63
N GLU A 367 -15.00 18.21 -0.86
CA GLU A 367 -16.23 17.43 -0.96
C GLU A 367 -16.55 16.73 0.37
N ARG A 368 -17.80 16.31 0.53
CA ARG A 368 -18.26 15.52 1.66
C ARG A 368 -19.29 14.53 1.20
N ASN A 369 -19.07 13.25 1.48
CA ASN A 369 -19.99 12.18 1.11
C ASN A 369 -19.95 11.04 2.14
N ASN A 370 -20.93 10.16 2.03
CA ASN A 370 -20.93 8.87 2.74
C ASN A 370 -20.36 7.78 1.83
N ILE A 371 -19.68 6.82 2.44
CA ILE A 371 -19.25 5.60 1.77
C ILE A 371 -20.40 4.60 1.85
N GLU A 372 -20.68 3.95 0.73
CA GLU A 372 -21.66 2.87 0.72
C GLU A 372 -21.14 1.68 1.52
N THR A 373 -21.89 1.27 2.54
CA THR A 373 -21.60 0.12 3.38
C THR A 373 -22.43 -1.12 2.97
N CYS A 374 -22.00 -2.28 3.45
CA CYS A 374 -22.59 -3.57 3.28
C CYS A 374 -23.94 -3.69 3.98
N ILE A 375 -24.67 -4.76 3.68
CA ILE A 375 -26.02 -4.99 4.22
C ILE A 375 -26.00 -5.12 5.74
N LEU A 376 -24.95 -5.72 6.34
CA LEU A 376 -24.83 -5.83 7.80
C LEU A 376 -24.59 -4.48 8.45
N CYS A 377 -23.64 -3.69 7.95
CA CYS A 377 -23.39 -2.34 8.44
C CYS A 377 -24.65 -1.47 8.34
N LYS A 378 -25.36 -1.50 7.20
CA LYS A 378 -26.66 -0.82 7.02
C LYS A 378 -27.70 -1.30 8.05
N LYS A 379 -27.78 -2.60 8.32
CA LYS A 379 -28.71 -3.19 9.31
C LYS A 379 -28.41 -2.73 10.74
N TYR A 380 -27.14 -2.62 11.11
CA TYR A 380 -26.71 -2.18 12.45
C TYR A 380 -26.62 -0.66 12.58
N GLY A 381 -26.93 0.10 11.53
CA GLY A 381 -26.86 1.57 11.54
C GLY A 381 -25.43 2.10 11.49
N ASN A 382 -24.46 1.26 11.11
CA ASN A 382 -23.07 1.64 10.99
C ASN A 382 -22.85 2.51 9.75
N THR A 383 -22.19 3.65 9.92
CA THR A 383 -21.96 4.62 8.84
C THR A 383 -20.50 5.03 8.74
N ILE A 384 -20.06 5.28 7.50
CA ILE A 384 -18.74 5.83 7.21
C ILE A 384 -18.95 7.07 6.36
N SER A 385 -18.39 8.19 6.81
CA SER A 385 -18.41 9.45 6.09
C SER A 385 -16.99 9.95 5.86
N TYR A 386 -16.78 10.66 4.77
CA TYR A 386 -15.51 11.31 4.50
C TYR A 386 -15.67 12.77 4.09
N GLU A 387 -14.64 13.55 4.35
CA GLU A 387 -14.50 14.95 3.98
C GLU A 387 -13.14 15.19 3.36
N GLY A 388 -13.12 15.78 2.16
CA GLY A 388 -11.92 16.23 1.49
C GLY A 388 -11.74 17.72 1.68
N HIS A 389 -10.53 18.16 2.04
CA HIS A 389 -10.17 19.56 2.22
C HIS A 389 -8.90 19.92 1.44
N CYS A 390 -9.09 20.73 0.40
CA CYS A 390 -8.07 21.31 -0.48
C CYS A 390 -7.27 22.41 0.25
N THR A 391 -6.48 22.04 1.25
CA THR A 391 -5.72 22.99 2.06
C THR A 391 -4.56 22.34 2.80
N LEU A 392 -3.70 23.16 3.41
CA LEU A 392 -2.66 22.68 4.30
C LEU A 392 -3.24 22.37 5.68
N TYR A 393 -2.70 21.36 6.35
CA TYR A 393 -3.22 20.91 7.65
C TYR A 393 -3.35 22.01 8.70
N HIS A 394 -2.33 22.86 8.82
CA HIS A 394 -2.34 23.97 9.77
C HIS A 394 -3.37 25.06 9.42
N ASN A 395 -3.83 25.15 8.18
CA ASN A 395 -4.93 26.03 7.81
C ASN A 395 -6.29 25.37 8.13
N TYR A 396 -6.42 24.06 7.87
CA TYR A 396 -7.63 23.31 8.20
C TYR A 396 -7.93 23.35 9.71
N VAL A 397 -6.93 23.17 10.57
CA VAL A 397 -7.09 23.24 12.04
C VAL A 397 -7.63 24.60 12.51
N ASN A 398 -7.37 25.67 11.75
CA ASN A 398 -7.84 27.02 12.05
C ASN A 398 -9.11 27.40 11.26
N SER A 399 -9.73 26.46 10.55
CA SER A 399 -10.90 26.70 9.71
C SER A 399 -12.21 26.41 10.45
N GLU A 400 -13.31 26.95 9.93
CA GLU A 400 -14.67 26.66 10.45
C GLU A 400 -15.12 25.21 10.22
N PHE A 401 -14.46 24.48 9.33
CA PHE A 401 -14.75 23.07 9.03
C PHE A 401 -13.99 22.09 9.93
N TYR A 402 -13.16 22.60 10.85
CA TYR A 402 -12.32 21.76 11.69
C TYR A 402 -13.14 20.82 12.56
N LYS A 403 -12.78 19.54 12.49
CA LYS A 403 -13.16 18.50 13.44
C LYS A 403 -11.94 18.06 14.22
N ARG A 404 -12.09 17.84 15.52
CA ARG A 404 -11.01 17.34 16.35
C ARG A 404 -10.72 15.86 16.00
N PRO A 405 -9.47 15.48 15.69
CA PRO A 405 -9.12 14.10 15.40
C PRO A 405 -9.02 13.27 16.67
N ASP A 406 -9.37 12.00 16.55
CA ASP A 406 -8.98 10.97 17.50
C ASP A 406 -7.63 10.36 17.13
N ILE A 407 -7.34 10.22 15.83
CA ILE A 407 -6.08 9.69 15.32
C ILE A 407 -5.67 10.47 14.06
N ILE A 408 -4.39 10.79 13.96
CA ILE A 408 -3.80 11.34 12.74
C ILE A 408 -2.95 10.25 12.09
N ILE A 409 -3.14 10.03 10.78
CA ILE A 409 -2.34 9.09 10.02
C ILE A 409 -1.76 9.74 8.76
N GLY A 410 -0.45 9.52 8.54
CA GLY A 410 0.23 9.82 7.28
C GLY A 410 0.65 8.52 6.60
N PHE A 411 -0.04 8.15 5.52
CA PHE A 411 0.33 7.00 4.70
C PHE A 411 1.54 7.35 3.81
N GLN A 412 2.53 6.45 3.75
CA GLN A 412 3.75 6.64 2.96
C GLN A 412 4.40 8.02 3.20
N ALA A 413 4.45 8.44 4.47
CA ALA A 413 4.79 9.80 4.85
C ALA A 413 6.23 10.19 4.45
N GLU A 414 6.37 11.42 3.95
CA GLU A 414 7.65 12.06 3.65
C GLU A 414 7.69 13.48 4.25
N LEU A 415 7.73 13.56 5.58
CA LEU A 415 7.68 14.80 6.35
C LEU A 415 8.92 15.69 6.15
N TYR A 416 9.97 15.16 5.54
CA TYR A 416 11.20 15.86 5.19
C TYR A 416 11.12 16.61 3.84
N HIS A 417 9.99 16.54 3.13
CA HIS A 417 9.76 17.33 1.93
C HIS A 417 9.70 18.83 2.26
N GLU A 418 10.24 19.69 1.39
CA GLU A 418 10.37 21.14 1.65
C GLU A 418 9.03 21.86 1.85
N SER A 419 7.93 21.30 1.34
CA SER A 419 6.57 21.83 1.56
C SER A 419 6.06 21.62 2.99
N ILE A 420 6.68 20.74 3.77
CA ILE A 420 6.32 20.46 5.16
C ILE A 420 7.14 21.34 6.09
N GLY A 421 6.53 22.43 6.55
CA GLY A 421 7.15 23.39 7.45
C GLY A 421 6.84 23.18 8.94
N PRO A 422 7.50 23.92 9.85
CA PRO A 422 7.29 23.82 11.30
C PRO A 422 5.83 24.08 11.72
N LYS A 423 5.10 24.92 10.97
CA LYS A 423 3.66 25.17 11.21
C LYS A 423 2.82 23.90 11.10
N PHE A 424 3.15 23.01 10.16
CA PHE A 424 2.45 21.75 9.98
C PHE A 424 2.63 20.85 11.20
N LEU A 425 3.87 20.58 11.61
CA LEU A 425 4.12 19.72 12.76
C LEU A 425 3.62 20.32 14.07
N MET A 426 3.70 21.64 14.24
CA MET A 426 3.11 22.31 15.40
C MET A 426 1.59 22.13 15.44
N ALA A 427 0.91 22.22 14.29
CA ALA A 427 -0.52 21.97 14.22
C ALA A 427 -0.86 20.51 14.57
N VAL A 428 -0.07 19.53 14.10
CA VAL A 428 -0.22 18.10 14.45
C VAL A 428 0.04 17.88 15.94
N TYR A 429 1.12 18.43 16.48
CA TYR A 429 1.47 18.37 17.90
C TYR A 429 0.34 18.91 18.80
N ASN A 430 -0.24 20.04 18.43
CA ASN A 430 -1.33 20.69 19.18
C ASN A 430 -2.67 19.93 19.15
N GLN A 431 -2.81 18.86 18.37
CA GLN A 431 -4.03 18.04 18.39
C GLN A 431 -4.12 17.15 19.64
N CYS A 432 -2.98 16.89 20.30
CA CYS A 432 -2.90 16.04 21.50
C CYS A 432 -3.53 14.65 21.29
N CYS A 433 -3.36 14.07 20.11
CA CYS A 433 -3.84 12.73 19.76
C CYS A 433 -2.71 11.88 19.16
N PRO A 434 -2.88 10.56 19.04
CA PRO A 434 -1.90 9.70 18.39
C PRO A 434 -1.59 10.11 16.95
N LEU A 435 -0.31 10.05 16.59
CA LEU A 435 0.18 10.17 15.22
C LEU A 435 0.73 8.82 14.76
N VAL A 436 0.18 8.30 13.67
CA VAL A 436 0.64 7.09 12.99
C VAL A 436 1.28 7.48 11.65
N LEU A 437 2.47 6.97 11.38
CA LEU A 437 3.15 7.13 10.11
C LEU A 437 3.47 5.77 9.51
N THR A 438 3.21 5.60 8.22
CA THR A 438 3.71 4.45 7.47
C THR A 438 4.78 4.87 6.47
N THR A 439 5.76 4.01 6.21
CA THR A 439 6.79 4.25 5.17
C THR A 439 7.13 2.98 4.41
N THR A 440 7.85 3.15 3.29
CA THR A 440 8.33 2.04 2.45
C THR A 440 9.69 1.51 2.89
N SER A 441 10.41 2.25 3.75
CA SER A 441 11.74 1.87 4.23
C SER A 441 12.07 2.46 5.59
N VAL A 442 13.00 1.80 6.29
CA VAL A 442 13.61 2.30 7.52
C VAL A 442 14.28 3.66 7.29
N TYR A 443 14.95 3.85 6.14
CA TYR A 443 15.60 5.12 5.83
C TYR A 443 14.61 6.29 5.83
N LYS A 444 13.46 6.15 5.12
CA LYS A 444 12.42 7.19 5.09
C LYS A 444 11.83 7.43 6.47
N MET A 445 11.65 6.35 7.25
CA MET A 445 11.17 6.44 8.63
C MET A 445 12.12 7.27 9.51
N GLU A 446 13.43 7.02 9.42
CA GLU A 446 14.43 7.79 10.16
C GLU A 446 14.49 9.26 9.71
N GLN A 447 14.28 9.56 8.42
CA GLN A 447 14.18 10.95 7.97
C GLN A 447 12.96 11.67 8.56
N ASN A 448 11.80 11.00 8.57
CA ASN A 448 10.60 11.54 9.22
C ASN A 448 10.84 11.80 10.70
N LYS A 449 11.41 10.83 11.42
CA LYS A 449 11.76 10.95 12.83
C LYS A 449 12.68 12.15 13.06
N ARG A 450 13.77 12.28 12.31
CA ARG A 450 14.68 13.43 12.40
C ARG A 450 13.98 14.75 12.18
N LYS A 451 13.08 14.83 11.20
CA LYS A 451 12.34 16.07 10.92
C LYS A 451 11.37 16.45 12.03
N ILE A 452 10.75 15.46 12.67
CA ILE A 452 9.93 15.66 13.87
C ILE A 452 10.78 16.17 15.02
N HIS A 453 11.93 15.56 15.29
CA HIS A 453 12.90 16.02 16.32
C HIS A 453 13.49 17.40 16.04
N GLU A 454 13.66 17.79 14.78
CA GLU A 454 14.19 19.11 14.41
C GLU A 454 13.22 20.23 14.81
N TYR A 455 11.91 19.97 14.71
CA TYR A 455 10.86 20.97 14.93
C TYR A 455 10.17 20.86 16.30
N LEU A 456 10.26 19.72 16.98
CA LEU A 456 9.72 19.48 18.32
C LEU A 456 10.88 19.17 19.29
N SER A 457 10.91 19.78 20.47
CA SER A 457 12.02 19.67 21.45
C SER A 457 12.45 18.23 21.77
N SER A 458 13.76 18.02 22.00
CA SER A 458 14.39 16.68 22.07
C SER A 458 13.87 15.76 23.18
N GLU A 459 13.45 16.30 24.34
CA GLU A 459 12.99 15.52 25.50
C GLU A 459 11.66 14.79 25.25
N VAL A 460 10.85 15.25 24.29
CA VAL A 460 9.49 14.72 24.05
C VAL A 460 9.50 13.43 23.22
N VAL A 461 10.59 13.17 22.49
CA VAL A 461 10.59 12.22 21.37
C VAL A 461 11.48 10.98 21.62
N GLU A 462 12.37 11.01 22.62
CA GLU A 462 13.20 9.84 22.99
C GLU A 462 12.37 8.64 23.48
N LEU A 463 11.17 8.87 24.03
CA LEU A 463 10.32 7.84 24.64
C LEU A 463 9.36 7.10 23.68
N SER A 464 9.20 7.56 22.42
CA SER A 464 8.19 7.03 21.47
C SER A 464 8.77 6.40 20.20
N GLY A 465 10.09 6.42 20.03
CA GLY A 465 10.74 6.28 18.72
C GLY A 465 11.01 4.87 18.18
N LYS A 466 10.21 3.85 18.52
CA LYS A 466 10.35 2.50 17.93
C LYS A 466 9.38 2.34 16.77
N TYR A 467 9.92 2.15 15.57
CA TYR A 467 9.13 1.66 14.43
C TYR A 467 9.10 0.14 14.44
N ILE A 468 8.05 -0.41 13.84
CA ILE A 468 7.84 -1.85 13.70
C ILE A 468 7.75 -2.23 12.22
N LEU A 469 8.09 -3.49 11.94
CA LEU A 469 7.80 -4.08 10.63
C LEU A 469 6.30 -4.36 10.54
N ASN A 470 5.68 -3.91 9.47
CA ASN A 470 4.24 -4.06 9.31
C ASN A 470 3.88 -5.43 8.70
N LYS A 471 3.15 -6.25 9.47
CA LYS A 471 2.60 -7.53 9.01
C LYS A 471 1.54 -7.38 7.89
N PHE A 472 0.94 -6.20 7.76
CA PHE A 472 -0.01 -5.85 6.69
C PHE A 472 0.58 -4.92 5.64
N SER A 473 1.88 -5.06 5.36
CA SER A 473 2.49 -4.36 4.23
C SER A 473 1.95 -4.90 2.90
N SER A 474 1.80 -4.00 1.93
CA SER A 474 1.36 -4.38 0.58
C SER A 474 2.33 -5.39 0.00
N HIS A 475 1.83 -6.41 -0.68
CA HIS A 475 2.67 -7.34 -1.43
C HIS A 475 2.83 -6.88 -2.89
N ARG A 476 2.11 -5.83 -3.33
CA ARG A 476 2.26 -5.24 -4.66
C ARG A 476 3.63 -4.56 -4.78
N PRO A 477 4.52 -5.03 -5.67
CA PRO A 477 5.78 -4.33 -5.88
C PRO A 477 5.53 -3.06 -6.70
N TRP A 478 6.16 -1.97 -6.30
CA TRP A 478 6.19 -0.69 -7.02
C TRP A 478 7.62 -0.36 -7.43
N ARG A 479 7.83 0.13 -8.65
CA ARG A 479 9.18 0.49 -9.09
C ARG A 479 9.72 1.67 -8.30
N ASP A 480 10.91 1.50 -7.74
CA ASP A 480 11.62 2.53 -6.98
C ASP A 480 12.62 3.26 -7.88
N PHE A 481 12.42 4.57 -8.03
CA PHE A 481 13.31 5.45 -8.78
C PHE A 481 14.68 5.64 -8.08
N GLU A 482 14.71 5.71 -6.76
CA GLU A 482 15.92 6.02 -6.01
C GLU A 482 16.79 4.77 -5.81
N THR A 483 16.17 3.59 -5.76
CA THR A 483 16.88 2.33 -5.48
C THR A 483 17.04 1.38 -6.68
N ASP A 484 16.55 1.75 -7.87
CA ASP A 484 16.52 0.89 -9.07
C ASP A 484 16.08 -0.54 -8.71
N ASN A 485 15.07 -0.63 -7.84
CA ASN A 485 14.50 -1.86 -7.33
C ASN A 485 12.99 -1.71 -7.24
N VAL A 486 12.35 -2.55 -6.45
CA VAL A 486 10.95 -2.38 -6.05
C VAL A 486 10.86 -1.98 -4.59
N TYR A 487 9.80 -1.27 -4.23
CA TYR A 487 9.38 -1.03 -2.86
C TYR A 487 7.96 -1.56 -2.65
N TYR A 488 7.60 -1.72 -1.39
CA TYR A 488 6.28 -2.15 -0.96
C TYR A 488 5.65 -1.06 -0.10
N ARG A 489 4.36 -0.80 -0.30
CA ARG A 489 3.66 0.25 0.44
C ARG A 489 3.41 -0.20 1.87
N ASN A 490 3.49 0.77 2.79
CA ASN A 490 3.22 0.57 4.21
C ASN A 490 4.10 -0.52 4.87
N SER A 491 5.37 -0.68 4.48
CA SER A 491 6.28 -1.68 5.03
C SER A 491 6.63 -1.48 6.50
N TYR A 492 6.69 -0.23 6.96
CA TYR A 492 7.04 0.11 8.34
C TYR A 492 6.00 1.03 8.93
N ILE A 493 5.76 0.88 10.23
CA ILE A 493 4.83 1.70 11.02
C ILE A 493 5.61 2.37 12.15
N MET A 494 5.30 3.63 12.43
CA MET A 494 5.74 4.34 13.62
C MET A 494 4.53 4.98 14.28
N VAL A 495 4.44 4.86 15.61
CA VAL A 495 3.33 5.40 16.39
C VAL A 495 3.87 6.31 17.47
N TYR A 496 3.34 7.53 17.51
CA TYR A 496 3.50 8.47 18.60
C TYR A 496 2.18 8.51 19.38
N ARG A 497 2.09 7.80 20.52
CA ARG A 497 0.86 7.78 21.35
C ARG A 497 0.45 9.20 21.78
N HIS A 498 1.42 9.98 22.24
CA HIS A 498 1.26 11.40 22.52
C HIS A 498 2.48 12.13 21.97
N LEU A 499 2.26 13.02 21.00
CA LEU A 499 3.31 13.95 20.57
C LEU A 499 3.59 15.00 21.65
N ASN A 500 2.65 15.25 22.56
CA ASN A 500 2.77 16.19 23.66
C ASN A 500 2.90 15.43 24.99
N ASN A 501 4.08 14.86 25.27
CA ASN A 501 4.41 14.42 26.63
C ASN A 501 4.92 15.62 27.43
N SER A 502 4.05 16.58 27.71
CA SER A 502 4.24 17.47 28.86
C SER A 502 3.71 16.73 30.08
N ILE A 503 4.53 15.88 30.69
CA ILE A 503 4.27 15.46 32.07
C ILE A 503 4.46 16.72 32.91
N PHE A 504 3.37 17.34 33.34
CA PHE A 504 3.39 18.28 34.45
C PHE A 504 2.91 17.58 35.71
#